data_AF-A0AAV0JUU6-F1
#
_entry.id   AF-A0AAV0JUU6-F1
#
_cell.length_a   1.000
_cell.length_b   1.000
_cell.length_c   1.000
_cell.angle_alpha   90.00
_cell.angle_beta   90.00
_cell.angle_gamma   90.00
#
_symmetry.space_group_name_H-M   'P 1'
#
loop_
_entity.id
_entity.type
_entity.pdbx_description
1 polymer ?
#
loop_
_entity_poly.entity_id
_entity_poly.type
_entity_poly.pdbx_seq_one_letter_code
_entity_poly.pdbx_strand_id
1 'polypeptide(L)'
;MRGRELELTQHDRTVEQAKEKKNGLESYVYEMRNKLFNTLRSFASDDEREGISRSLQETEEWLYGDGDDETENAYTTKMQDLKHIMNECHKAEQWLIAGTQQQESMRKDIDPVLWSRDVKSQAENLNS
;
A
#
# COMPACT_ATOMS: atom_id res chain seq x y z
N MET A 1 0.10 -32.51 -35.37
CA MET A 1 0.61 -31.14 -35.48
C MET A 1 -0.25 -30.13 -34.71
N ARG A 2 -1.58 -30.20 -34.75
CA ARG A 2 -2.49 -29.29 -34.00
C ARG A 2 -2.38 -29.25 -32.47
N GLY A 3 -1.95 -30.34 -31.80
CA GLY A 3 -1.83 -30.34 -30.33
C GLY A 3 -0.74 -29.40 -29.81
N ARG A 4 0.43 -29.43 -30.45
CA ARG A 4 1.58 -28.59 -30.05
C ARG A 4 1.34 -27.10 -30.26
N GLU A 5 0.63 -26.71 -31.33
CA GLU A 5 0.28 -25.30 -31.56
C GLU A 5 -0.64 -24.74 -30.46
N LEU A 6 -1.58 -25.55 -29.96
CA LEU A 6 -2.51 -25.15 -28.90
C LEU A 6 -1.81 -25.02 -27.54
N GLU A 7 -0.83 -25.88 -27.26
CA GLU A 7 0.00 -25.81 -26.05
C GLU A 7 0.91 -24.57 -26.06
N LEU A 8 1.57 -24.29 -27.19
CA LEU A 8 2.41 -23.10 -27.35
C LEU A 8 1.60 -21.81 -27.18
N THR A 9 0.41 -21.73 -27.78
CA THR A 9 -0.47 -20.55 -27.64
C THR A 9 -0.93 -20.30 -26.21
N GLN A 10 -1.21 -21.38 -25.46
CA GLN A 10 -1.58 -21.25 -24.04
C GLN A 10 -0.39 -20.83 -23.20
N HIS A 11 0.77 -21.42 -23.44
CA HIS A 11 2.01 -21.05 -22.77
C HIS A 11 2.36 -19.57 -23.01
N ASP A 12 2.31 -19.10 -24.26
CA ASP A 12 2.57 -17.69 -24.60
C ASP A 12 1.62 -16.75 -23.86
N ARG A 13 0.32 -17.10 -23.75
CA ARG A 13 -0.64 -16.32 -22.97
C ARG A 13 -0.30 -16.26 -21.49
N THR A 14 0.05 -17.39 -20.87
CA THR A 14 0.38 -17.43 -19.45
C THR A 14 1.63 -16.61 -19.15
N VAL A 15 2.64 -16.68 -20.02
CA VAL A 15 3.86 -15.87 -19.90
C VAL A 15 3.52 -14.38 -20.04
N GLU A 16 2.69 -14.00 -21.02
CA GLU A 16 2.27 -12.61 -21.22
C GLU A 16 1.52 -12.06 -20.00
N GLN A 17 0.58 -12.83 -19.45
CA GLN A 17 -0.17 -12.47 -18.24
C GLN A 17 0.74 -12.28 -17.02
N ALA A 18 1.68 -13.19 -16.80
CA ALA A 18 2.65 -13.06 -15.71
C ALA A 18 3.48 -11.76 -15.86
N LYS A 19 3.89 -11.45 -17.08
CA LYS A 19 4.64 -10.23 -17.42
C LYS A 19 3.83 -8.96 -17.19
N GLU A 20 2.55 -8.95 -17.54
CA GLU A 20 1.64 -7.84 -17.24
C GLU A 20 1.50 -7.61 -15.73
N LYS A 21 1.39 -8.67 -14.93
CA LYS A 21 1.32 -8.57 -13.47
C LYS A 21 2.61 -8.01 -12.88
N LYS A 22 3.76 -8.47 -13.36
CA LYS A 22 5.07 -7.96 -12.97
C LYS A 22 5.20 -6.46 -13.27
N ASN A 23 4.91 -6.05 -14.50
CA ASN A 23 4.95 -4.64 -14.91
C ASN A 23 3.99 -3.76 -14.08
N GLY A 24 2.80 -4.31 -13.75
CA GLY A 24 1.84 -3.65 -12.88
C GLY A 24 2.36 -3.46 -11.45
N LEU A 25 3.06 -4.47 -10.91
CA LEU A 25 3.68 -4.40 -9.60
C LEU A 25 4.84 -3.40 -9.57
N GLU A 26 5.72 -3.40 -10.58
CA GLU A 26 6.80 -2.41 -10.73
C GLU A 26 6.25 -0.98 -10.76
N SER A 27 5.21 -0.74 -11.59
CA SER A 27 4.56 0.57 -11.68
C SER A 27 3.94 0.99 -10.35
N TYR A 28 3.32 0.03 -9.65
CA TYR A 28 2.73 0.28 -8.34
C TYR A 28 3.79 0.65 -7.30
N VAL A 29 4.89 -0.11 -7.21
CA VAL A 29 6.01 0.18 -6.29
C VAL A 29 6.55 1.60 -6.51
N TYR A 30 6.73 2.00 -7.77
CA TYR A 30 7.17 3.35 -8.13
C TYR A 30 6.18 4.44 -7.71
N GLU A 31 4.89 4.29 -8.03
CA GLU A 31 3.85 5.25 -7.65
C GLU A 31 3.75 5.40 -6.13
N MET A 32 3.79 4.26 -5.45
CA MET A 32 3.67 4.15 -4.00
C MET A 32 4.80 4.82 -3.27
N ARG A 33 6.04 4.61 -3.73
CA ARG A 33 7.22 5.28 -3.19
C ARG A 33 7.08 6.80 -3.35
N ASN A 34 6.64 7.28 -4.50
CA ASN A 34 6.39 8.71 -4.71
C ASN A 34 5.30 9.25 -3.77
N LYS A 35 4.17 8.54 -3.62
CA LYS A 35 3.09 8.90 -2.68
C LYS A 35 3.56 8.92 -1.22
N LEU A 36 4.42 7.97 -0.84
CA LEU A 36 4.99 7.90 0.50
C LEU A 36 5.82 9.15 0.84
N PHE A 37 6.68 9.57 -0.09
CA PHE A 37 7.56 10.72 0.11
C PHE A 37 6.85 12.08 -0.04
N ASN A 38 5.77 12.14 -0.82
CA ASN A 38 5.06 13.38 -1.11
C ASN A 38 3.85 13.56 -0.19
N THR A 39 2.83 12.72 -0.35
CA THR A 39 1.53 12.86 0.31
C THR A 39 1.57 12.36 1.74
N LEU A 40 2.06 11.12 1.96
CA LEU A 40 2.02 10.50 3.29
C LEU A 40 3.01 11.10 4.28
N ARG A 41 3.94 11.96 3.84
CA ARG A 41 4.95 12.59 4.71
C ARG A 41 4.35 13.35 5.89
N SER A 42 3.18 13.97 5.71
CA SER A 42 2.48 14.73 6.75
C SER A 42 1.42 13.93 7.50
N PHE A 43 1.10 12.71 7.06
CA PHE A 43 -0.04 11.94 7.58
C PHE A 43 0.36 10.60 8.20
N ALA A 44 1.43 9.96 7.71
CA ALA A 44 1.96 8.72 8.26
C ALA A 44 3.06 9.01 9.29
N SER A 45 3.07 8.23 10.37
CA SER A 45 4.17 8.24 11.34
C SER A 45 5.47 7.76 10.71
N ASP A 46 6.61 8.06 11.36
CA ASP A 46 7.91 7.66 10.82
C ASP A 46 8.05 6.13 10.79
N ASP A 47 7.54 5.42 11.80
CA ASP A 47 7.45 3.95 11.85
C ASP A 47 6.61 3.37 10.70
N GLU A 48 5.42 3.91 10.42
CA GLU A 48 4.59 3.46 9.29
C GLU A 48 5.29 3.70 7.95
N ARG A 49 5.95 4.87 7.81
CA ARG A 49 6.73 5.19 6.62
C ARG A 49 7.91 4.26 6.43
N GLU A 50 8.67 3.97 7.48
CA GLU A 50 9.77 3.02 7.43
C GLU A 50 9.27 1.60 7.11
N GLY A 51 8.13 1.18 7.67
CA GLY A 51 7.49 -0.10 7.36
C GLY A 51 7.11 -0.21 5.89
N ILE A 52 6.42 0.79 5.34
CA ILE A 52 6.05 0.82 3.92
C ILE A 52 7.28 0.88 3.03
N SER A 53 8.25 1.73 3.36
CA SER A 53 9.49 1.87 2.59
C SER A 53 10.23 0.54 2.53
N ARG A 54 10.29 -0.20 3.64
CA ARG A 54 10.91 -1.53 3.71
C ARG A 54 10.17 -2.51 2.81
N SER A 55 8.84 -2.63 2.92
CA SER A 55 8.08 -3.54 2.06
C SER A 55 8.16 -3.20 0.57
N LEU A 56 8.19 -1.91 0.21
CA LEU A 56 8.41 -1.48 -1.17
C LEU A 56 9.79 -1.91 -1.68
N GLN A 57 10.82 -1.72 -0.85
CA GLN A 57 12.19 -2.10 -1.19
C GLN A 57 12.35 -3.62 -1.31
N GLU A 58 11.80 -4.40 -0.38
CA GLU A 58 11.79 -5.87 -0.45
C GLU A 58 11.06 -6.37 -1.70
N THR A 59 9.98 -5.69 -2.11
CA THR A 59 9.24 -6.04 -3.33
C THR A 59 10.04 -5.66 -4.59
N GLU A 60 10.72 -4.53 -4.58
CA GLU A 60 11.63 -4.08 -5.66
C GLU A 60 12.81 -5.05 -5.82
N GLU A 61 13.48 -5.42 -4.73
CA GLU A 61 14.57 -6.39 -4.73
C GLU A 61 14.12 -7.77 -5.21
N TRP A 62 12.93 -8.20 -4.80
CA TRP A 62 12.34 -9.45 -5.28
C TRP A 62 12.04 -9.39 -6.78
N LEU A 63 11.45 -8.30 -7.29
CA LEU A 63 11.13 -8.11 -8.71
C LEU A 63 12.36 -8.21 -9.64
N TYR A 64 13.53 -7.78 -9.17
CA TYR A 64 14.80 -7.84 -9.90
C TYR A 64 15.66 -9.07 -9.57
N GLY A 65 15.21 -9.94 -8.66
CA GLY A 65 15.91 -11.14 -8.20
C GLY A 65 15.08 -12.40 -8.41
N ASP A 66 14.64 -13.03 -7.31
CA ASP A 66 13.86 -14.28 -7.31
C ASP A 66 12.48 -14.17 -8.01
N GLY A 67 11.97 -12.96 -8.15
CA GLY A 67 10.68 -12.66 -8.78
C GLY A 67 10.76 -12.49 -10.30
N ASP A 68 11.89 -12.73 -10.95
CA ASP A 68 12.02 -12.50 -12.40
C ASP A 68 11.16 -13.46 -13.25
N ASP A 69 11.09 -14.73 -12.83
CA ASP A 69 10.40 -15.83 -13.53
C ASP A 69 9.30 -16.46 -12.64
N GLU A 70 8.79 -15.69 -11.67
CA GLU A 70 7.77 -16.20 -10.75
C GLU A 70 6.36 -16.18 -11.34
N THR A 71 5.45 -16.89 -10.67
CA THR A 71 4.06 -17.04 -11.11
C THR A 71 3.21 -15.78 -10.92
N GLU A 72 2.14 -15.64 -11.72
CA GLU A 72 1.08 -14.63 -11.54
C GLU A 72 0.64 -14.48 -10.07
N ASN A 73 0.52 -15.62 -9.38
CA ASN A 73 0.01 -15.66 -8.02
C ASN A 73 0.99 -14.96 -7.06
N ALA A 74 2.28 -15.16 -7.22
CA ALA A 74 3.30 -14.51 -6.40
C ALA A 74 3.28 -12.98 -6.57
N TYR A 75 3.21 -12.49 -7.82
CA TYR A 75 3.03 -11.05 -8.08
C TYR A 75 1.74 -10.51 -7.46
N THR A 76 0.67 -11.29 -7.51
CA THR A 76 -0.63 -10.90 -6.94
C THR A 76 -0.58 -10.82 -5.43
N THR A 77 0.06 -11.78 -4.75
CA THR A 77 0.26 -11.75 -3.29
C THR A 77 1.05 -10.51 -2.87
N LYS A 78 2.19 -10.23 -3.53
CA LYS A 78 2.98 -9.01 -3.25
C LYS A 78 2.18 -7.73 -3.47
N MET A 79 1.40 -7.67 -4.54
CA MET A 79 0.50 -6.55 -4.81
C MET A 79 -0.56 -6.37 -3.70
N GLN A 80 -1.12 -7.47 -3.19
CA GLN A 80 -2.11 -7.43 -2.11
C GLN A 80 -1.50 -6.93 -0.80
N ASP A 81 -0.31 -7.40 -0.44
CA ASP A 81 0.40 -6.95 0.76
C ASP A 81 0.63 -5.43 0.73
N LEU A 82 1.19 -4.92 -0.38
CA LEU A 82 1.44 -3.48 -0.54
C LEU A 82 0.13 -2.67 -0.50
N LYS A 83 -0.94 -3.17 -1.13
CA LYS A 83 -2.26 -2.53 -1.10
C LYS A 83 -2.87 -2.50 0.30
N HIS A 84 -2.70 -3.57 1.08
CA HIS A 84 -3.21 -3.63 2.44
C HIS A 84 -2.58 -2.54 3.30
N ILE A 85 -1.24 -2.40 3.25
CA ILE A 85 -0.54 -1.38 4.01
C ILE A 85 -0.98 0.03 3.57
N MET A 86 -1.14 0.26 2.27
CA MET A 86 -1.66 1.54 1.76
C MET A 86 -3.06 1.86 2.28
N ASN A 87 -3.94 0.86 2.30
CA ASN A 87 -5.31 1.04 2.73
C ASN A 87 -5.38 1.48 4.20
N GLU A 88 -4.53 0.93 5.06
CA GLU A 88 -4.43 1.37 6.46
C GLU A 88 -3.92 2.82 6.57
N CYS A 89 -2.92 3.21 5.77
CA CYS A 89 -2.47 4.61 5.75
C CYS A 89 -3.54 5.58 5.21
N HIS A 90 -4.28 5.23 4.16
CA HIS A 90 -5.38 6.06 3.69
C HIS A 90 -6.50 6.18 4.72
N LYS A 91 -6.80 5.12 5.46
CA LYS A 91 -7.79 5.21 6.56
C LYS A 91 -7.32 6.18 7.65
N ALA A 92 -6.05 6.12 8.02
CA ALA A 92 -5.47 7.06 8.99
C ALA A 92 -5.54 8.51 8.48
N GLU A 93 -5.21 8.75 7.21
CA GLU A 93 -5.35 10.05 6.55
C GLU A 93 -6.80 10.55 6.56
N GLN A 94 -7.76 9.73 6.13
CA GLN A 94 -9.18 10.07 6.12
C GLN A 94 -9.69 10.40 7.53
N TRP A 95 -9.23 9.67 8.55
CA TRP A 95 -9.60 9.92 9.93
C TRP A 95 -9.06 11.27 10.44
N LEU A 96 -7.81 11.61 10.11
CA LEU A 96 -7.20 12.90 10.46
C LEU A 96 -7.90 14.08 9.76
N ILE A 97 -8.21 13.95 8.47
CA ILE A 97 -8.93 14.97 7.70
C ILE A 97 -10.34 15.16 8.27
N ALA A 98 -11.06 14.07 8.53
CA ALA A 98 -12.40 14.11 9.09
C ALA A 98 -12.42 14.74 10.49
N GLY A 99 -11.46 14.40 11.36
CA GLY A 99 -11.31 15.00 12.68
C GLY A 99 -11.05 16.50 12.60
N THR A 100 -10.15 16.93 11.70
CA THR A 100 -9.83 18.35 11.49
C THR A 100 -11.03 19.13 10.96
N GLN A 101 -11.72 18.59 9.96
CA GLN A 101 -12.88 19.24 9.35
C GLN A 101 -14.07 19.33 10.31
N GLN A 102 -14.26 18.32 11.15
CA GLN A 102 -15.27 18.37 12.21
C GLN A 102 -14.94 19.46 13.25
N GLN A 103 -13.66 19.65 13.57
CA GLN A 103 -13.20 20.68 14.49
C GLN A 103 -13.32 22.10 13.90
N GLU A 104 -13.11 22.28 12.59
CA GLU A 104 -13.32 23.56 11.91
C GLU A 104 -14.80 23.91 11.68
N SER A 105 -15.66 22.89 11.56
CA SER A 105 -17.11 23.06 11.45
C SER A 105 -17.77 23.44 12.79
N MET A 106 -17.07 23.20 13.91
CA MET A 106 -17.51 23.60 15.24
C MET A 106 -17.20 25.09 15.50
N ARG A 107 -18.16 25.81 16.10
CA ARG A 107 -17.98 27.22 16.48
C ARG A 107 -16.82 27.34 17.48
N LYS A 108 -15.98 28.36 17.32
CA LYS A 108 -14.80 28.71 18.15
C LYS A 108 -15.09 28.97 19.65
N ASP A 109 -16.33 28.75 20.09
CA ASP A 109 -16.86 29.04 21.43
C ASP A 109 -17.27 27.75 22.17
N ILE A 110 -16.96 26.58 21.62
CA ILE A 110 -17.28 25.27 22.21
C ILE A 110 -15.98 24.59 22.66
N ASP A 111 -16.01 24.02 23.87
CA ASP A 111 -14.92 23.25 24.48
C ASP A 111 -14.34 22.21 23.48
N PRO A 112 -12.99 22.11 23.34
CA PRO A 112 -12.35 21.29 22.32
C PRO A 112 -12.65 19.80 22.48
N VAL A 113 -13.19 19.20 21.40
CA VAL A 113 -13.60 17.78 21.32
C VAL A 113 -12.43 16.77 21.35
N LEU A 114 -11.20 17.20 21.03
CA LEU A 114 -10.01 16.34 21.04
C LEU A 114 -9.07 16.81 22.15
N TRP A 115 -9.13 16.17 23.32
CA TRP A 115 -8.12 16.38 24.35
C TRP A 115 -6.92 15.47 24.11
N SER A 116 -5.72 15.93 24.48
CA SER A 116 -4.49 15.10 24.46
C SER A 116 -4.63 13.78 25.24
N ARG A 117 -5.65 13.71 26.09
CA ARG A 117 -6.03 12.56 26.91
C ARG A 117 -6.80 11.50 26.10
N ASP A 118 -7.62 11.89 25.12
CA ASP A 118 -8.31 10.95 24.22
C ASP A 118 -7.36 10.37 23.18
N VAL A 119 -6.43 11.19 22.66
CA VAL A 119 -5.34 10.73 21.78
C VAL A 119 -4.45 9.71 22.50
N LYS A 120 -4.15 9.91 23.79
CA LYS A 120 -3.43 8.93 24.60
C LYS A 120 -4.23 7.64 24.83
N SER A 121 -5.51 7.74 25.13
CA SER A 121 -6.36 6.56 25.39
C SER A 121 -6.53 5.68 24.15
N GLN A 122 -6.54 6.27 22.95
CA GLN A 122 -6.64 5.51 21.69
C GLN A 122 -5.31 4.83 21.33
N ALA A 123 -4.18 5.49 21.61
CA ALA A 123 -2.84 4.92 21.41
C ALA A 123 -2.56 3.73 22.35
N GLU A 124 -3.07 3.76 23.58
CA GLU A 124 -2.96 2.63 24.52
C GLU A 124 -3.84 1.42 24.12
N ASN A 125 -4.96 1.64 23.44
CA ASN A 125 -5.86 0.57 23.00
C ASN A 125 -5.33 -0.21 21.78
N LEU A 126 -4.48 0.41 20.96
CA LEU A 126 -3.83 -0.24 19.83
C LEU A 126 -2.64 -1.12 20.25
N ASN A 127 -2.22 -1.04 21.51
CA ASN A 127 -1.03 -1.73 22.04
C ASN A 127 -1.37 -2.85 23.04
N SER A 128 -2.61 -3.35 23.02
CA SER A 128 -3.11 -4.42 23.91
C SER A 128 -3.60 -5.66 23.16
#